data_AF-A0A368UX29-F1
#
_entry.id   AF-A0A368UX29-F1
#
_cell.length_a   1.000
_cell.length_b   1.000
_cell.length_c   1.000
_cell.angle_alpha   90.00
_cell.angle_beta   90.00
_cell.angle_gamma   90.00
#
_symmetry.space_group_name_H-M   'P 1'
#
loop_
_entity.id
_entity.type
_entity.pdbx_description
1 polymer ?
#
loop_
_entity_poly.entity_id
_entity_poly.type
_entity_poly.pdbx_seq_one_letter_code
_entity_poly.pdbx_strand_id
1 'polypeptide(L)' 'MVVLLPESIIEENDLKEGDKLDIQLQNGNIILKPCKNKIREGWAKGAKQANIDGDDRILMNFENKFDDEEWDW' A
#
# COMPACT_ATOMS: atom_id res chain seq x y z
N MET A 1 -0.42 -12.85 17.16
CA MET A 1 -0.13 -12.02 18.35
C MET A 1 -0.78 -10.67 18.13
N VAL A 2 -1.49 -10.13 19.13
CA VAL A 2 -2.13 -8.82 19.07
C VAL A 2 -1.58 -7.99 20.22
N VAL A 3 -1.33 -6.70 19.98
CA VAL A 3 -0.90 -5.75 21.01
C VAL A 3 -2.03 -4.76 21.20
N LEU A 4 -2.52 -4.63 22.44
CA LEU A 4 -3.53 -3.65 22.81
C LEU A 4 -2.83 -2.35 23.19
N LEU A 5 -3.29 -1.24 22.61
CA LEU A 5 -2.80 0.09 22.94
C LEU A 5 -3.67 0.68 24.06
N PRO A 6 -3.08 1.39 25.05
CA PRO A 6 -3.83 2.18 26.01
C PRO A 6 -4.70 3.23 25.33
N GLU A 7 -5.86 3.51 25.92
CA GLU A 7 -6.82 4.52 25.44
C GLU A 7 -6.17 5.91 25.30
N SER A 8 -5.31 6.29 26.25
CA SER A 8 -4.59 7.57 26.19
C SER A 8 -3.72 7.73 24.93
N ILE A 9 -3.06 6.67 24.47
CA ILE A 9 -2.25 6.72 23.24
C ILE A 9 -3.13 6.91 22.01
N ILE A 10 -4.31 6.28 21.99
CA ILE A 10 -5.27 6.38 20.90
C ILE A 10 -5.80 7.82 20.82
N GLU A 11 -6.23 8.38 21.94
CA GLU A 11 -6.80 9.74 22.02
C GLU A 11 -5.76 10.83 21.72
N GLU A 12 -4.57 10.77 22.33
CA GLU A 12 -3.50 11.77 22.12
C GLU A 12 -3.01 11.84 20.67
N ASN A 13 -3.22 10.78 19.89
CA ASN A 13 -2.80 10.71 18.49
C ASN A 13 -3.98 10.81 17.50
N ASP A 14 -5.18 11.18 17.99
CA ASP A 14 -6.41 11.29 17.20
C ASP A 14 -6.73 10.02 16.37
N LEU A 15 -6.33 8.85 16.88
CA LEU A 15 -6.55 7.58 16.22
C LEU A 15 -7.99 7.11 16.41
N LYS A 16 -8.57 6.54 15.36
CA LYS A 16 -9.92 5.98 15.36
C LYS A 16 -9.91 4.50 15.05
N GLU A 17 -10.98 3.82 15.45
CA GLU A 17 -11.17 2.42 15.08
C GLU A 17 -11.14 2.26 13.55
N GLY A 18 -10.32 1.33 13.07
CA GLY A 18 -10.11 1.09 11.63
C GLY A 18 -9.01 1.93 10.98
N ASP A 19 -8.38 2.84 11.72
CA ASP A 19 -7.19 3.55 11.22
C ASP A 19 -6.04 2.58 10.96
N LYS A 20 -5.30 2.85 9.90
CA LYS A 20 -4.11 2.07 9.53
C LYS A 20 -2.87 2.75 10.08
N LEU A 21 -1.97 1.95 10.63
CA LEU A 21 -0.65 2.39 11.09
C LEU A 21 0.42 1.75 10.21
N ASP A 22 1.42 2.55 9.86
CA ASP A 22 2.68 2.05 9.31
C ASP A 22 3.55 1.51 10.45
N ILE A 23 4.23 0.40 10.20
CA ILE A 23 5.02 -0.33 11.20
C ILE A 23 6.46 -0.39 10.71
N GLN A 24 7.37 0.19 11.50
CA GLN A 24 8.80 0.22 11.19
C GLN A 24 9.61 -0.37 12.35
N LEU A 25 10.63 -1.16 12.03
CA LEU A 25 11.61 -1.65 13.00
C LEU A 25 12.81 -0.72 13.00
N GLN A 26 13.11 -0.11 14.15
CA GLN A 26 14.25 0.79 14.30
C GLN A 26 14.95 0.55 15.63
N ASN A 27 16.23 0.16 15.58
CA ASN A 27 17.08 -0.06 16.76
C ASN A 27 16.45 -1.01 17.79
N GLY A 28 15.78 -2.08 17.33
CA GLY A 28 15.08 -3.04 18.19
C GLY A 28 13.71 -2.57 18.71
N ASN A 29 13.25 -1.38 18.31
CA ASN A 29 11.94 -0.84 18.67
C ASN A 29 10.97 -0.96 17.50
N ILE A 30 9.68 -1.13 17.83
CA ILE A 30 8.57 -1.00 16.89
C ILE A 30 8.09 0.45 16.94
N ILE A 31 8.22 1.15 15.81
CA ILE A 31 7.70 2.50 15.63
C ILE A 31 6.38 2.39 14.85
N LEU A 32 5.30 2.89 15.45
CA LEU A 32 3.98 2.98 14.82
C LEU A 32 3.74 4.42 14.35
N LYS A 33 3.31 4.61 13.10
CA LYS A 33 2.98 5.95 12.56
C LYS A 33 1.58 5.93 11.95
N PRO A 34 0.72 6.93 12.22
CA PRO A 34 -0.56 7.04 11.53
C PRO A 34 -0.36 7.16 10.02
N CYS A 35 -1.08 6.36 9.24
CA CYS A 35 -1.11 6.49 7.79
C CYS A 35 -1.95 7.71 7.40
N LYS A 36 -1.41 8.92 7.58
CA LYS A 36 -2.11 10.19 7.29
C LYS A 36 -2.49 10.33 5.82
N ASN A 37 -1.70 9.73 4.94
CA ASN A 37 -2.00 9.66 3.53
C ASN A 37 -2.43 8.23 3.22
N LYS A 38 -3.70 8.05 2.89
CA LYS A 38 -4.13 6.82 2.22
C LYS A 38 -3.65 6.89 0.77
N ILE A 39 -2.34 6.77 0.57
CA ILE A 39 -1.64 7.04 -0.70
C ILE A 39 -2.30 6.30 -1.87
N ARG A 40 -2.85 5.11 -1.60
CA ARG A 40 -3.51 4.25 -2.59
C ARG A 40 -5.04 4.25 -2.52
N GLU A 41 -5.64 5.10 -1.70
CA GLU A 41 -7.10 5.28 -1.73
C GLU A 41 -7.52 5.79 -3.10
N GLY A 42 -8.57 5.19 -3.65
CA GLY A 42 -9.02 5.50 -5.01
C GLY A 42 -8.19 4.87 -6.13
N TRP A 43 -7.00 4.31 -5.88
CA TRP A 43 -6.18 3.69 -6.94
C TRP A 43 -6.89 2.52 -7.60
N ALA A 44 -7.57 1.67 -6.84
CA ALA A 44 -8.34 0.56 -7.41
C ALA A 44 -9.47 1.06 -8.33
N LYS A 45 -10.09 2.19 -8.01
CA LYS A 45 -11.10 2.82 -8.86
C LYS A 45 -10.45 3.46 -10.10
N GLY A 46 -9.33 4.16 -9.91
CA GLY A 46 -8.56 4.78 -10.99
C GLY A 46 -8.02 3.76 -11.99
N ALA A 47 -7.49 2.63 -11.53
CA ALA A 47 -7.01 1.55 -12.39
C ALA A 47 -8.16 0.91 -13.22
N LYS A 48 -9.34 0.70 -12.60
CA LYS A 48 -10.52 0.25 -13.35
C LYS A 48 -10.96 1.27 -14.40
N GLN A 49 -10.92 2.55 -14.05
CA GLN A 49 -11.29 3.63 -14.98
C GLN A 49 -10.29 3.71 -16.15
N ALA A 50 -8.99 3.65 -15.87
CA ALA A 50 -7.94 3.62 -16.89
C ALA A 50 -8.12 2.46 -17.88
N ASN A 51 -8.53 1.28 -17.40
CA ASN A 51 -8.83 0.14 -18.26
C ASN A 51 -10.07 0.36 -19.15
N ILE A 52 -11.13 0.95 -18.58
CA ILE A 52 -12.35 1.31 -19.32
C ILE A 52 -12.03 2.33 -20.42
N ASP A 53 -11.24 3.34 -20.09
CA ASP A 53 -10.85 4.42 -21.01
C ASP A 53 -9.78 3.96 -22.02
N GLY A 54 -9.12 2.84 -21.75
CA GLY A 54 -8.06 2.27 -22.58
C GLY A 54 -6.71 2.96 -22.40
N ASP A 55 -6.54 3.73 -21.33
CA ASP A 55 -5.30 4.45 -20.97
C ASP A 55 -4.17 3.48 -20.57
N ASP A 56 -4.51 2.24 -20.22
CA ASP A 56 -3.56 1.18 -19.86
C ASP A 56 -3.13 0.30 -21.05
N ARG A 57 -3.56 0.64 -22.27
CA ARG A 57 -3.17 -0.10 -23.47
C ARG A 57 -1.69 0.09 -23.78
N ILE A 58 -1.02 -1.01 -24.09
CA ILE A 58 0.35 -1.02 -24.57
C ILE A 58 0.38 -0.38 -25.96
N LEU A 59 1.07 0.77 -26.10
CA LEU A 59 1.13 1.54 -27.34
C LEU A 59 2.30 1.14 -28.27
N MET A 60 3.26 0.37 -27.77
CA MET A 60 4.48 -0.02 -28.47
C MET A 60 4.83 -1.47 -28.14
N ASN A 61 5.46 -2.19 -29.07
CA ASN A 61 5.92 -3.54 -28.77
C ASN A 61 7.15 -3.50 -27.84
N PHE A 62 7.02 -4.11 -26.66
CA PHE A 62 8.10 -4.29 -25.68
C PHE A 62 8.49 -5.77 -25.49
N GLU A 63 7.94 -6.66 -26.32
CA GLU A 63 8.32 -8.07 -26.35
C GLU A 63 9.84 -8.19 -26.47
N ASN A 64 10.38 -9.02 -25.61
CA ASN A 64 11.79 -9.33 -25.57
C ASN A 64 11.96 -10.78 -25.15
N LYS A 65 13.21 -11.28 -25.20
CA LYS A 65 13.52 -12.68 -24.88
C LYS A 65 13.06 -13.15 -23.49
N PHE A 66 12.78 -12.24 -22.57
CA PHE A 66 12.32 -12.57 -21.23
C PHE A 66 10.82 -12.83 -21.15
N ASP A 67 10.07 -12.55 -22.21
CA ASP A 67 8.65 -12.89 -22.35
C ASP A 67 8.46 -14.32 -22.88
N ASP A 68 9.51 -14.94 -23.41
CA ASP A 68 9.50 -16.27 -24.03
C ASP A 68 9.90 -17.41 -23.05
N GLU A 69 10.51 -17.08 -21.91
CA GLU A 69 11.10 -18.06 -20.99
C GLU A 69 10.62 -17.83 -19.55
N GLU A 70 10.25 -18.91 -18.87
CA GLU A 70 9.90 -18.87 -17.44
C GLU A 70 11.17 -18.64 -16.62
N TRP A 71 11.13 -17.71 -15.67
CA TRP A 71 12.29 -17.36 -14.85
C TRP A 71 12.37 -18.20 -13.58
N ASP A 72 13.51 -18.84 -13.35
CA ASP A 72 13.87 -19.41 -12.06
C ASP A 72 14.62 -18.38 -11.19
N TRP A 73 14.27 -18.33 -9.90
CA TRP A 73 14.76 -17.36 -8.91
C TRP A 73 16.03 -17.81 -8.18
#